data_AF-A0AA41RTW7-F1
#
_entry.id   AF-A0AA41RTW7-F1
#
_cell.length_a   1.000
_cell.length_b   1.000
_cell.length_c   1.000
_cell.angle_alpha   90.00
_cell.angle_beta   90.00
_cell.angle_gamma   90.00
#
_symmetry.space_group_name_H-M   'P 1'
#
loop_
_entity.id
_entity.type
_entity.pdbx_description
1 polymer ?
#
loop_
_entity_poly.entity_id
_entity_poly.type
_entity_poly.pdbx_seq_one_letter_code
_entity_poly.pdbx_strand_id
1 'polypeptide(L)'
;MVLDCRKHRELRYCWKEIGLAFPYRTTHAVSQRGHTLFTRDESRTWTEDEKAFILQYVKIHGNDWKGLADILGKNRYHVHDTYRRIFRAGLKKGELFSFFPFFLLLLAYLSYFYNLLF
;
A
#
# COMPACT_ATOMS: atom_id res chain seq x y z
N MET A 1 5.84 12.66 20.52
CA MET A 1 6.85 12.32 21.57
C MET A 1 7.72 11.14 21.17
N VAL A 2 7.23 9.89 21.14
CA VAL A 2 8.04 8.71 20.71
C VAL A 2 8.31 8.67 19.19
N LEU A 3 7.43 9.24 18.38
CA LEU A 3 7.62 9.37 16.93
C LEU A 3 8.75 10.34 16.54
N ASP A 4 8.99 11.35 17.39
CA ASP A 4 10.04 12.34 17.22
C ASP A 4 11.22 12.08 18.16
N CYS A 5 11.49 10.81 18.48
CA CYS A 5 12.52 10.42 19.45
C CYS A 5 13.94 10.95 19.14
N ARG A 6 14.21 11.40 17.90
CA ARG A 6 15.48 12.04 17.52
C ARG A 6 15.61 13.48 18.02
N LYS A 7 14.49 14.19 18.21
CA LYS A 7 14.46 15.58 18.72
C LYS A 7 14.63 15.63 20.24
N HIS A 8 14.35 14.52 20.91
CA HIS A 8 14.34 14.37 22.36
C HIS A 8 15.49 13.47 22.80
N ARG A 9 16.51 14.03 23.45
CA ARG A 9 17.74 13.30 23.79
C ARG A 9 17.46 12.10 24.72
N GLU A 10 16.51 12.27 25.62
CA GLU A 10 16.00 11.28 26.56
C GLU A 10 15.27 10.11 25.88
N LEU A 11 14.71 10.31 24.69
CA LEU A 11 14.02 9.27 23.93
C LEU A 11 14.86 8.65 22.81
N ARG A 12 16.11 9.08 22.61
CA ARG A 12 16.93 8.69 21.44
C ARG A 12 17.05 7.17 21.26
N TYR A 13 17.03 6.41 22.35
CA TYR A 13 17.17 4.94 22.36
C TYR A 13 15.89 4.18 22.69
N CYS A 14 14.74 4.85 22.81
CA CYS A 14 13.49 4.22 23.25
C CYS A 14 13.08 3.02 22.36
N TRP A 15 13.27 3.13 21.04
CA TRP A 15 12.96 2.02 20.12
C TRP A 15 13.90 0.82 20.31
N LYS A 16 15.15 1.05 20.73
CA LYS A 16 16.09 -0.04 21.04
C LYS A 16 15.64 -0.80 22.27
N GLU A 17 15.22 -0.08 23.31
CA GLU A 17 14.67 -0.66 24.54
C GLU A 17 13.39 -1.46 24.26
N ILE A 18 12.43 -0.90 23.52
CA ILE A 18 11.21 -1.61 23.10
C ILE A 18 11.59 -2.84 22.25
N GLY A 19 12.61 -2.74 21.40
CA GLY A 19 13.11 -3.82 20.57
C GLY A 19 13.65 -5.02 21.37
N LEU A 20 14.17 -4.81 22.59
CA LEU A 20 14.64 -5.90 23.45
C LEU A 20 13.50 -6.83 23.88
N ALA A 21 12.26 -6.33 23.96
CA ALA A 21 11.09 -7.15 24.24
C ALA A 21 10.67 -8.04 23.06
N PHE A 22 11.18 -7.79 21.85
CA PHE A 22 10.84 -8.52 20.63
C PHE A 22 12.10 -9.10 19.95
N PRO A 23 12.75 -10.13 20.53
CA PRO A 23 14.05 -10.62 20.06
C PRO A 23 14.04 -11.16 18.61
N TYR A 24 12.89 -11.61 18.12
CA TYR A 24 12.72 -12.12 16.74
C TYR A 24 12.43 -11.03 15.70
N ARG A 25 12.36 -9.75 16.10
CA ARG A 25 12.08 -8.63 15.21
C ARG A 25 13.21 -7.61 15.29
N THR A 26 13.57 -7.05 14.14
CA THR A 26 14.57 -5.97 14.12
C THR A 26 13.99 -4.71 14.76
N THR A 27 14.84 -3.92 15.43
CA THR A 27 14.46 -2.61 16.01
C THR A 27 13.79 -1.71 14.98
N HIS A 28 14.24 -1.76 13.73
CA HIS A 28 13.62 -1.03 12.63
C HIS A 28 12.16 -1.45 12.39
N ALA A 29 11.88 -2.76 12.33
CA ALA A 29 10.51 -3.26 12.13
C ALA A 29 9.59 -2.88 13.29
N VAL A 30 10.09 -2.95 14.52
CA VAL A 30 9.37 -2.51 15.73
C VAL A 30 9.05 -1.02 15.65
N SER A 31 10.04 -0.19 15.30
CA SER A 31 9.85 1.26 15.16
C SER A 31 8.83 1.59 14.07
N GLN A 32 8.92 0.97 12.88
CA GLN A 32 7.96 1.17 11.80
C GLN A 32 6.54 0.78 12.23
N ARG A 33 6.38 -0.38 12.89
CA ARG A 33 5.09 -0.82 13.41
C ARG A 33 4.53 0.16 14.44
N GLY A 34 5.37 0.63 15.35
CA GLY A 34 4.99 1.63 16.34
C GLY A 34 4.54 2.94 15.68
N HIS A 35 5.28 3.43 14.67
CA HIS A 35 4.87 4.61 13.91
C HIS A 35 3.47 4.42 13.29
N THR A 36 3.20 3.29 12.65
CA THR A 36 1.87 2.98 12.11
C THR A 36 0.79 2.99 13.19
N LEU A 37 1.06 2.47 14.39
CA LEU A 37 0.09 2.41 15.48
C LEU A 37 -0.21 3.78 16.07
N PHE A 38 0.80 4.62 16.28
CA PHE A 38 0.63 5.95 16.89
C PHE A 38 0.09 7.01 15.92
N THR A 39 0.37 6.89 14.62
CA THR A 39 -0.19 7.79 13.60
C THR A 39 -1.51 7.28 13.03
N ARG A 40 -2.08 6.23 13.65
CA ARG A 40 -3.30 5.63 13.16
C ARG A 40 -4.48 6.49 13.59
N ASP A 41 -5.28 6.89 12.62
CA ASP A 41 -6.60 7.47 12.87
C ASP A 41 -7.53 6.39 13.46
N GLU A 42 -8.46 6.80 14.31
CA GLU A 42 -9.52 5.95 14.86
C GLU A 42 -10.42 5.44 13.73
N SER A 43 -10.74 6.34 12.79
CA SER A 43 -11.48 6.01 11.58
C SER A 43 -10.50 5.55 10.49
N ARG A 44 -10.67 4.32 9.99
CA ARG A 44 -9.86 3.77 8.88
C ARG A 44 -10.41 4.16 7.51
N THR A 45 -11.34 5.10 7.47
CA THR A 45 -12.10 5.47 6.28
C THR A 45 -11.46 6.65 5.58
N TRP A 46 -11.49 6.62 4.25
CA TRP A 46 -11.10 7.72 3.40
C TRP A 46 -12.35 8.30 2.76
N THR A 47 -12.62 9.58 3.02
CA THR A 47 -13.70 10.33 2.39
C THR A 47 -13.38 10.60 0.92
N GLU A 48 -14.41 10.82 0.11
CA GLU A 48 -14.20 11.16 -1.31
C GLU A 48 -13.46 12.49 -1.48
N ASP A 49 -13.67 13.46 -0.58
CA ASP A 49 -12.96 14.74 -0.58
C ASP A 49 -11.46 14.56 -0.32
N GLU A 50 -11.07 13.73 0.66
CA GLU A 50 -9.66 13.40 0.90
C GLU A 50 -9.02 12.71 -0.31
N LYS A 51 -9.76 11.80 -0.97
CA LYS A 51 -9.26 11.12 -2.18
C LYS A 51 -9.06 12.10 -3.34
N ALA A 52 -10.01 13.01 -3.56
CA ALA A 52 -9.91 14.06 -4.57
C ALA A 52 -8.73 14.99 -4.29
N PHE A 53 -8.55 15.39 -3.03
CA PHE A 53 -7.42 16.21 -2.59
C PHE A 53 -6.08 15.51 -2.85
N ILE A 54 -5.96 14.22 -2.52
CA ILE A 54 -4.75 13.44 -2.80
C ILE A 54 -4.40 13.46 -4.29
N LEU A 55 -5.39 13.24 -5.17
CA LEU A 55 -5.16 13.25 -6.62
C LEU A 55 -4.69 14.62 -7.11
N GLN A 56 -5.33 15.70 -6.64
CA GLN A 56 -4.98 17.07 -7.02
C GLN A 56 -3.59 17.44 -6.52
N TYR A 57 -3.26 17.10 -5.26
CA TYR A 57 -1.96 17.39 -4.67
C TYR A 57 -0.84 16.68 -5.43
N VAL A 58 -1.00 15.38 -5.74
CA VAL A 58 0.00 14.62 -6.49
C VAL A 58 0.17 15.16 -7.90
N LYS A 59 -0.89 15.67 -8.53
CA LYS A 59 -0.80 16.32 -9.85
C LYS A 59 0.07 17.58 -9.84
N ILE A 60 0.06 18.35 -8.75
CA ILE A 60 0.79 19.62 -8.63
C ILE A 60 2.20 19.40 -8.08
N HIS A 61 2.33 18.61 -7.01
CA HIS A 61 3.56 18.49 -6.22
C HIS A 61 4.31 17.16 -6.45
N GLY A 62 3.72 16.22 -7.20
CA GLY A 62 4.29 14.90 -7.42
C GLY A 62 4.20 14.01 -6.18
N ASN A 63 5.26 13.21 -5.94
CA ASN A 63 5.27 12.14 -4.94
C ASN A 63 5.67 12.60 -3.53
N ASP A 64 5.33 13.83 -3.12
CA ASP A 64 5.60 14.31 -1.76
C ASP A 64 4.59 13.76 -0.74
N TRP A 65 4.76 12.49 -0.39
CA TRP A 65 3.89 11.81 0.58
C TRP A 65 4.05 12.33 2.00
N LYS A 66 5.20 12.96 2.32
CA LYS A 66 5.44 13.46 3.66
C LYS A 66 4.68 14.77 3.86
N GLY A 67 4.81 15.72 2.93
CA GLY A 67 4.05 16.97 2.97
C GLY A 67 2.55 16.73 2.95
N LEU A 68 2.08 15.84 2.05
CA LEU A 68 0.67 15.49 1.97
C LEU A 68 0.12 14.84 3.26
N ALA A 69 0.93 13.99 3.90
CA ALA A 69 0.59 13.35 5.17
C ALA A 69 0.51 14.34 6.33
N ASP A 70 1.45 15.30 6.39
CA ASP A 70 1.46 16.34 7.41
C ASP A 70 0.23 17.25 7.27
N ILE A 71 -0.21 17.56 6.03
CA ILE A 71 -1.45 18.33 5.76
C ILE A 71 -2.70 17.57 6.18
N LEU A 72 -2.80 16.28 5.82
CA LEU A 72 -3.96 15.45 6.13
C LEU A 72 -3.99 14.95 7.58
N GLY A 73 -2.90 15.15 8.35
CA GLY A 73 -2.75 14.59 9.69
C GLY A 73 -2.73 13.05 9.73
N LYS A 74 -2.39 12.39 8.61
CA LYS A 74 -2.41 10.92 8.47
C LYS A 74 -1.02 10.37 8.20
N ASN A 75 -0.84 9.06 8.29
CA ASN A 75 0.45 8.44 7.96
C ASN A 75 0.74 8.49 6.45
N ARG A 76 1.94 8.95 6.06
CA ARG A 76 2.46 8.93 4.68
C ARG A 76 2.30 7.60 3.93
N TYR A 77 2.47 6.48 4.62
CA TYR A 77 2.32 5.16 4.01
C TYR A 77 0.87 4.87 3.63
N HIS A 78 -0.08 5.30 4.46
CA HIS A 78 -1.51 5.15 4.17
C HIS A 78 -1.95 6.08 3.04
N VAL A 79 -1.47 7.33 3.03
CA VAL A 79 -1.71 8.28 1.93
C VAL A 79 -1.23 7.69 0.59
N HIS A 80 0.03 7.23 0.54
CA HIS A 80 0.59 6.60 -0.66
C HIS A 80 -0.20 5.34 -1.07
N ASP A 81 -0.63 4.52 -0.11
CA ASP A 81 -1.43 3.33 -0.38
C ASP A 81 -2.79 3.68 -0.99
N THR A 82 -3.45 4.69 -0.44
CA THR A 82 -4.73 5.20 -0.94
C THR A 82 -4.58 5.76 -2.35
N TYR A 83 -3.58 6.60 -2.60
CA TYR A 83 -3.29 7.09 -3.96
C TYR A 83 -3.11 5.92 -4.94
N ARG A 84 -2.30 4.92 -4.60
CA ARG A 84 -2.05 3.77 -5.47
C ARG A 84 -3.32 2.99 -5.78
N ARG A 85 -4.22 2.84 -4.80
CA ARG A 85 -5.52 2.17 -4.99
C ARG A 85 -6.45 2.98 -5.89
N ILE A 86 -6.57 4.28 -5.68
CA ILE A 86 -7.40 5.17 -6.50
C ILE A 86 -6.88 5.19 -7.94
N PHE A 87 -5.57 5.40 -8.11
CA PHE A 87 -4.92 5.45 -9.41
C PHE A 87 -5.13 4.14 -10.18
N ARG A 88 -4.94 2.99 -9.51
CA ARG A 88 -5.18 1.66 -10.12
C ARG A 88 -6.64 1.38 -10.40
N ALA A 89 -7.58 1.90 -9.60
CA ALA A 89 -9.00 1.77 -9.88
C ALA A 89 -9.40 2.57 -11.13
N GLY A 90 -8.74 3.70 -11.41
CA GLY A 90 -8.92 4.47 -12.63
C GLY A 90 -8.22 3.88 -13.86
N LEU A 91 -7.19 3.05 -13.68
CA LEU A 91 -6.61 2.26 -14.76
C LEU A 91 -7.59 1.13 -15.10
N LYS A 92 -8.09 1.09 -16.35
CA LYS A 92 -8.94 -0.01 -16.84
C LYS A 92 -8.33 -1.33 -16.37
N LYS A 93 -9.11 -2.11 -15.61
CA LYS A 93 -8.73 -3.46 -15.19
C LYS A 93 -8.33 -4.20 -16.46
N GLY A 94 -7.04 -4.52 -16.60
CA GLY A 94 -6.57 -5.28 -17.75
C GLY A 94 -7.46 -6.51 -17.89
N GLU A 95 -8.01 -6.72 -19.08
CA GLU A 95 -8.81 -7.90 -19.41
C GLU A 95 -7.91 -9.15 -19.35
N LEU A 96 -7.51 -9.57 -18.16
CA LEU A 96 -6.62 -10.71 -17.99
C LEU A 96 -7.38 -12.05 -18.09
N PHE A 97 -8.62 -12.04 -18.59
CA PHE A 97 -9.51 -13.20 -18.57
C PHE A 97 -10.57 -13.23 -19.68
N SER A 98 -10.34 -12.61 -20.85
CA SER A 98 -11.24 -12.78 -22.01
C SER A 98 -10.69 -13.74 -23.08
N PHE A 99 -9.37 -14.04 -23.08
CA PHE A 99 -8.75 -14.84 -24.16
C PHE A 99 -8.39 -16.30 -23.79
N PHE A 100 -8.40 -16.65 -22.50
CA PHE A 100 -8.08 -18.01 -22.06
C PHE A 100 -9.07 -19.11 -22.48
N PRO A 101 -10.40 -18.88 -22.59
CA PRO A 101 -11.31 -19.97 -22.94
C PRO A 101 -11.20 -20.38 -24.42
N PHE A 102 -10.82 -19.48 -25.32
CA PHE A 102 -10.70 -19.80 -26.75
C PHE A 102 -9.49 -20.69 -27.06
N PHE A 103 -8.35 -20.46 -26.40
CA PHE A 103 -7.15 -21.26 -26.63
C PHE A 103 -7.30 -22.69 -26.09
N LEU A 104 -7.94 -22.85 -24.93
CA LEU A 104 -8.24 -24.17 -24.37
C LEU A 104 -9.28 -24.94 -25.20
N LEU A 105 -10.30 -24.25 -25.74
CA LEU A 105 -11.26 -24.87 -26.66
C LEU A 105 -10.60 -25.30 -27.98
N LEU A 106 -9.67 -24.50 -28.53
CA LEU A 106 -8.94 -24.87 -29.74
C LEU A 106 -8.04 -26.09 -29.51
N LEU A 107 -7.33 -26.16 -28.38
CA LEU A 107 -6.51 -27.31 -28.02
C LEU A 107 -7.35 -28.57 -27.78
N ALA A 108 -8.52 -28.44 -27.14
CA ALA A 108 -9.46 -29.54 -26.98
C ALA A 108 -10.01 -30.04 -28.33
N TYR A 109 -10.33 -29.12 -29.24
CA TYR A 109 -10.83 -29.47 -30.58
C TYR A 109 -9.77 -30.18 -31.43
N LEU A 110 -8.52 -29.72 -31.39
CA LEU A 110 -7.39 -30.35 -32.09
C LEU A 110 -7.07 -31.74 -31.51
N SER A 111 -7.15 -31.92 -30.19
CA SER A 111 -6.98 -33.22 -29.55
C SER A 111 -8.10 -34.20 -29.89
N TYR A 112 -9.34 -33.73 -29.99
CA TYR A 112 -10.47 -34.55 -30.42
C TYR A 112 -10.34 -35.00 -31.88
N PHE A 113 -9.89 -34.09 -32.77
CA PHE A 113 -9.69 -34.40 -34.18
C PHE A 113 -8.55 -35.41 -34.42
N TYR A 114 -7.45 -35.30 -33.65
CA TYR A 114 -6.33 -36.24 -33.73
C TYR A 114 -6.71 -37.66 -33.29
N ASN A 115 -7.58 -37.81 -32.30
CA ASN A 115 -8.04 -39.12 -31.81
C ASN A 115 -9.15 -39.76 -32.67
N LEU A 116 -9.70 -39.04 -33.65
CA LEU A 116 -10.73 -39.58 -34.56
C LEU A 116 -10.14 -40.04 -35.91
N LEU A 117 -8.92 -39.61 -36.23
CA LEU A 117 -8.21 -39.90 -37.48
C LEU A 117 -7.14 -41.01 -37.33
N PHE A 118 -7.00 -41.59 -36.14
CA PHE A 118 -6.14 -42.75 -35.84
C PHE A 118 -6.91 -43.79 -35.01
#